data_AF-A0A651HZ54-F1
#
_entry.id   AF-A0A651HZ54-F1
#
_cell.length_a   1.000
_cell.length_b   1.000
_cell.length_c   1.000
_cell.angle_alpha   90.00
_cell.angle_beta   90.00
_cell.angle_gamma   90.00
#
_symmetry.space_group_name_H-M   'P 1'
#
loop_
_entity.id
_entity.type
_entity.pdbx_description
1 polymer ?
#
loop_
_entity_poly.entity_id
_entity_poly.type
_entity_poly.pdbx_seq_one_letter_code
_entity_poly.pdbx_strand_id
1 'polypeptide(L)'
;MRNINQNSDNGPSNVEIYMSLRDELKQYLPLIGKASDEIIDEKVSKYPIFILSKEDIAMGVKLVRKGGLSGPWNVNASMLEEFVSKGVINKSSARDFISTYRDPLTYLCLFVLSDLGAQFIFLPRKLEN
;
A
#
# COMPACT_ATOMS: atom_id res chain seq x y z
N MET A 1 43.07 -27.88 -13.54
CA MET A 1 42.86 -26.61 -12.81
C MET A 1 41.39 -26.26 -12.90
N ARG A 2 40.72 -26.09 -11.74
CA ARG A 2 39.29 -25.76 -11.67
C ARG A 2 39.07 -24.33 -12.15
N ASN A 3 38.15 -24.12 -13.08
CA ASN A 3 37.61 -22.80 -13.37
C ASN A 3 36.72 -22.41 -12.17
N ILE A 4 37.14 -21.37 -11.47
CA ILE A 4 36.36 -20.68 -10.44
C ILE A 4 36.19 -19.26 -10.96
N ASN A 5 35.00 -18.94 -11.45
CA ASN A 5 34.57 -17.63 -11.90
C ASN A 5 33.04 -17.75 -12.15
N GLN A 6 32.11 -16.94 -11.64
CA GLN A 6 32.09 -15.84 -10.67
C GLN A 6 30.63 -15.72 -10.17
N ASN A 7 30.47 -15.28 -8.91
CA ASN A 7 29.35 -14.53 -8.34
C ASN A 7 27.90 -14.96 -8.66
N SER A 8 27.32 -15.74 -7.75
CA SER A 8 25.88 -15.77 -7.51
C SER A 8 25.50 -14.62 -6.56
N ASP A 9 25.28 -13.43 -7.10
CA ASP A 9 24.62 -12.35 -6.36
C ASP A 9 23.51 -11.77 -7.24
N ASN A 10 22.47 -12.58 -7.44
CA ASN A 10 21.23 -12.11 -8.02
C ASN A 10 20.34 -11.75 -6.84
N GLY A 11 20.20 -10.44 -6.56
CA GLY A 11 19.23 -9.93 -5.60
C GLY A 11 17.81 -10.44 -5.90
N PRO A 12 16.88 -10.35 -4.93
CA PRO A 12 15.56 -10.94 -5.06
C PRO A 12 14.83 -10.39 -6.29
N SER A 13 14.14 -11.28 -7.00
CA SER A 13 13.35 -10.88 -8.18
C SER A 13 12.15 -10.01 -7.78
N ASN A 14 11.61 -9.23 -8.73
CA ASN A 14 10.40 -8.42 -8.48
C ASN A 14 9.21 -9.27 -7.98
N VAL A 15 9.13 -10.55 -8.37
CA VAL A 15 8.11 -11.48 -7.91
C VAL A 15 8.30 -11.82 -6.44
N GLU A 16 9.53 -12.13 -6.01
CA GLU A 16 9.87 -12.45 -4.62
C GLU A 16 9.63 -11.24 -3.70
N ILE A 17 10.02 -10.04 -4.15
CA ILE A 17 9.77 -8.79 -3.42
C ILE A 17 8.28 -8.57 -3.22
N TYR A 18 7.47 -8.75 -4.27
CA TYR A 18 6.02 -8.59 -4.19
C TYR A 18 5.37 -9.62 -3.27
N MET A 19 5.82 -10.89 -3.32
CA MET A 19 5.32 -11.95 -2.44
C MET A 19 5.64 -11.66 -0.97
N SER A 20 6.89 -11.29 -0.67
CA SER A 20 7.31 -10.92 0.68
C SER A 20 6.50 -9.74 1.22
N LEU A 21 6.33 -8.70 0.41
CA LEU A 21 5.50 -7.56 0.77
C LEU A 21 4.05 -7.99 1.05
N ARG A 22 3.43 -8.77 0.15
CA ARG A 22 2.07 -9.29 0.34
C ARG A 22 1.92 -10.04 1.67
N ASP A 23 2.90 -10.87 2.02
CA ASP A 23 2.89 -11.63 3.27
C ASP A 23 3.04 -10.72 4.49
N GLU A 24 3.92 -9.72 4.45
CA GLU A 24 4.03 -8.70 5.50
C GLU A 24 2.71 -7.95 5.71
N LEU A 25 2.00 -7.63 4.63
CA LEU A 25 0.78 -6.82 4.66
C LEU A 25 -0.47 -7.59 5.09
N LYS A 26 -0.46 -8.93 5.00
CA LYS A 26 -1.63 -9.80 5.26
C LYS A 26 -2.35 -9.50 6.58
N GLN A 27 -1.60 -9.24 7.65
CA GLN A 27 -2.14 -8.97 8.98
C GLN A 27 -2.87 -7.61 9.10
N TYR A 28 -2.56 -6.65 8.23
CA TYR A 28 -3.17 -5.32 8.25
C TYR A 28 -4.48 -5.26 7.45
N LEU A 29 -4.67 -6.19 6.51
CA LEU A 29 -5.80 -6.16 5.56
C LEU A 29 -7.18 -6.17 6.22
N PRO A 30 -7.44 -6.93 7.31
CA PRO A 30 -8.75 -6.90 7.95
C PRO A 30 -9.10 -5.51 8.52
N LEU A 31 -8.12 -4.82 9.13
CA LEU A 31 -8.31 -3.49 9.69
C LEU A 31 -8.46 -2.44 8.58
N ILE A 32 -7.58 -2.49 7.57
CA ILE A 32 -7.65 -1.62 6.40
C ILE A 32 -8.98 -1.80 5.68
N GLY A 33 -9.45 -3.04 5.56
CA GLY A 33 -10.76 -3.39 5.04
C GLY A 33 -11.86 -2.63 5.77
N LYS A 34 -12.00 -2.81 7.07
CA LYS A 34 -13.04 -2.13 7.85
C LYS A 34 -12.99 -0.60 7.70
N ALA A 35 -11.81 0.00 7.77
CA ALA A 35 -11.66 1.44 7.57
C ALA A 35 -12.07 1.89 6.16
N SER A 36 -11.85 1.05 5.14
CA SER A 36 -12.33 1.32 3.78
C SER A 36 -13.85 1.27 3.70
N ASP A 37 -14.50 0.33 4.39
CA ASP A 37 -15.96 0.26 4.44
C ASP A 37 -16.53 1.52 5.11
N GLU A 38 -15.98 1.93 6.25
CA GLU A 38 -16.38 3.14 6.96
C GLU A 38 -16.28 4.41 6.09
N ILE A 39 -15.15 4.62 5.40
CA ILE A 39 -14.96 5.79 4.51
C ILE A 39 -16.00 5.83 3.39
N ILE A 40 -16.38 4.66 2.84
CA ILE A 40 -17.33 4.55 1.73
C ILE A 40 -18.76 4.71 2.23
N ASP A 41 -19.12 4.02 3.31
CA ASP A 41 -20.47 3.99 3.88
C ASP A 41 -20.86 5.37 4.42
N GLU A 42 -19.92 6.08 5.05
CA GLU A 42 -20.08 7.46 5.50
C GLU A 42 -19.99 8.47 4.35
N LYS A 43 -19.73 8.02 3.12
CA LYS A 43 -19.60 8.85 1.90
C LYS A 43 -18.52 9.92 2.01
N VAL A 44 -17.46 9.66 2.78
CA VAL A 44 -16.31 10.55 2.94
C VAL A 44 -15.52 10.61 1.63
N SER A 45 -15.27 9.46 1.00
CA SER A 45 -14.64 9.37 -0.31
C SER A 45 -15.04 8.08 -1.04
N LYS A 46 -14.96 8.12 -2.38
CA LYS A 46 -15.06 6.92 -3.23
C LYS A 46 -13.71 6.26 -3.48
N TYR A 47 -12.62 6.93 -3.08
CA TYR A 47 -11.25 6.53 -3.39
C TYR A 47 -10.38 6.48 -2.13
N PRO A 48 -10.68 5.58 -1.15
CA PRO A 48 -9.82 5.39 0.01
C PRO A 48 -8.39 4.97 -0.40
N ILE A 49 -7.37 5.60 0.16
CA ILE A 49 -5.97 5.23 -0.05
C ILE A 49 -5.32 4.97 1.30
N PHE A 50 -4.70 3.81 1.46
CA PHE A 50 -4.04 3.43 2.72
C PHE A 50 -2.54 3.51 2.58
N ILE A 51 -1.92 4.32 3.42
CA ILE A 51 -0.48 4.57 3.37
C ILE A 51 0.21 3.59 4.31
N LEU A 52 1.20 2.86 3.79
CA LEU A 52 2.06 1.98 4.58
C LEU A 52 3.48 2.53 4.55
N SER A 53 4.03 2.83 5.72
CA SER A 53 5.37 3.40 5.86
C SER A 53 6.11 2.80 7.05
N LYS A 54 7.43 2.67 6.98
CA LYS A 54 8.28 2.31 8.14
C LYS A 54 8.49 3.50 9.08
N GLU A 55 8.28 4.71 8.59
CA GLU A 55 8.41 5.98 9.30
C GLU A 55 7.04 6.64 9.56
N ASP A 56 7.00 7.62 10.45
CA ASP A 56 5.79 8.41 10.66
C ASP A 56 5.60 9.44 9.56
N ILE A 57 4.35 9.65 9.19
CA ILE A 57 3.95 10.58 8.13
C ILE A 57 2.85 11.50 8.63
N ALA A 58 2.91 12.76 8.21
CA ALA A 58 1.90 13.78 8.49
C ALA A 58 0.80 13.76 7.41
N MET A 59 0.23 12.60 7.13
CA MET A 59 -0.80 12.41 6.10
C MET A 59 -1.79 11.32 6.48
N GLY A 60 -3.08 11.59 6.26
CA GLY A 60 -4.16 10.71 6.67
C GLY A 60 -4.32 10.58 8.19
N VAL A 61 -5.21 9.68 8.59
CA VAL A 61 -5.50 9.32 9.97
C VAL A 61 -4.74 8.05 10.34
N LYS A 62 -3.92 8.09 11.40
CA LYS A 62 -3.16 6.93 11.87
C LYS A 62 -4.09 5.83 12.37
N LEU A 63 -4.05 4.66 11.74
CA LEU A 63 -4.77 3.46 12.17
C LEU A 63 -3.89 2.53 13.00
N VAL A 64 -2.64 2.32 12.55
CA VAL A 64 -1.69 1.41 13.20
C VAL A 64 -0.36 2.11 13.36
N ARG A 65 0.20 2.05 14.57
CA ARG A 65 1.61 2.39 14.81
C ARG A 65 2.47 1.14 14.63
N LYS A 66 3.69 1.32 14.16
CA LYS A 66 4.71 0.27 14.08
C LYS A 66 4.75 -0.57 15.37
N GLY A 67 4.74 -1.89 15.23
CA GLY A 67 4.66 -2.84 16.35
C GLY A 67 3.25 -3.17 16.85
N GLY A 68 2.22 -2.40 16.48
CA GLY A 68 0.84 -2.59 16.94
C GLY A 68 0.17 -3.89 16.44
N LEU A 69 0.63 -4.43 15.31
CA LEU A 69 0.24 -5.73 14.78
C LEU A 69 1.48 -6.61 14.58
N SER A 70 2.47 -6.56 15.46
CA SER A 70 3.70 -7.38 15.35
C SER A 70 4.43 -7.27 14.00
N GLY A 71 4.29 -6.12 13.32
CA GLY A 71 4.94 -5.87 12.05
C GLY A 71 5.50 -4.46 11.95
N PRO A 72 6.33 -4.22 10.92
CA PRO A 72 7.18 -3.04 10.83
C PRO A 72 6.48 -1.80 10.28
N TRP A 73 5.18 -1.88 9.97
CA TRP A 73 4.46 -0.84 9.23
C TRP A 73 3.63 0.05 10.16
N ASN A 74 3.73 1.34 9.91
CA ASN A 74 2.66 2.28 10.20
C ASN A 74 1.59 2.17 9.11
N VAL A 75 0.32 2.31 9.50
CA VAL A 75 -0.81 2.38 8.56
C VAL A 75 -1.60 3.65 8.82
N ASN A 76 -1.79 4.44 7.77
CA ASN A 76 -2.65 5.63 7.81
C ASN A 76 -3.78 5.48 6.77
N ALA A 77 -5.00 5.85 7.13
CA ALA A 77 -6.13 5.97 6.21
C ALA A 77 -6.16 7.37 5.59
N SER A 78 -6.25 7.45 4.28
CA SER A 78 -6.33 8.69 3.51
C SER A 78 -7.26 8.47 2.33
N MET A 79 -7.27 9.42 1.39
CA MET A 79 -8.14 9.41 0.22
C MET A 79 -7.49 10.18 -0.93
N LEU A 80 -7.93 9.92 -2.15
CA LEU A 80 -7.43 10.59 -3.35
C LEU A 80 -7.44 12.13 -3.22
N GLU A 81 -8.48 12.68 -2.60
CA GLU A 81 -8.65 14.12 -2.38
C GLU A 81 -7.49 14.72 -1.55
N GLU A 82 -7.02 14.00 -0.52
CA GLU A 82 -5.86 14.42 0.27
C GLU A 82 -4.56 14.29 -0.55
N PHE A 83 -4.41 13.21 -1.32
CA PHE A 83 -3.26 13.03 -2.20
C PHE A 83 -3.13 14.13 -3.26
N VAL A 84 -4.25 14.58 -3.82
CA VAL A 84 -4.26 15.69 -4.78
C VAL A 84 -4.01 17.03 -4.11
N SER A 85 -4.68 17.30 -2.99
CA SER A 85 -4.51 18.58 -2.28
C SER A 85 -3.09 18.76 -1.73
N LYS A 86 -2.41 17.69 -1.32
CA LYS A 86 -1.01 17.69 -0.88
C LYS A 86 0.01 17.58 -2.00
N GLY A 87 -0.43 17.46 -3.26
CA GLY A 87 0.46 17.40 -4.43
C GLY A 87 1.20 16.07 -4.60
N VAL A 88 0.81 15.01 -3.89
CA VAL A 88 1.36 13.65 -4.09
C VAL A 88 0.88 13.10 -5.43
N ILE A 89 -0.39 13.37 -5.79
CA ILE A 89 -0.92 13.14 -7.13
C ILE A 89 -1.19 14.50 -7.76
N ASN A 90 -0.59 14.76 -8.92
CA ASN A 90 -0.87 15.99 -9.66
C ASN A 90 -2.35 16.07 -10.05
N LYS A 91 -2.95 17.26 -9.94
CA LYS A 91 -4.37 17.48 -10.28
C LYS A 91 -4.71 17.04 -11.71
N SER A 92 -3.80 17.21 -12.66
CA SER A 92 -3.95 16.75 -14.04
C SER A 92 -3.99 15.23 -14.16
N SER A 93 -3.26 14.51 -13.30
CA SER A 93 -3.17 13.05 -13.27
C SER A 93 -4.27 12.38 -12.42
N ALA A 94 -5.05 13.16 -11.67
CA ALA A 94 -6.11 12.61 -10.81
C ALA A 94 -7.16 11.83 -11.61
N ARG A 95 -7.52 12.30 -12.82
CA ARG A 95 -8.48 11.60 -13.69
C ARG A 95 -7.92 10.26 -14.15
N ASP A 96 -6.64 10.21 -14.50
CA ASP A 96 -5.98 8.97 -14.93
C ASP A 96 -5.85 7.99 -13.77
N PHE A 97 -5.56 8.49 -12.56
CA PHE A 97 -5.58 7.65 -11.36
C PHE A 97 -6.96 7.01 -11.15
N ILE A 98 -8.04 7.79 -11.24
CA ILE A 98 -9.43 7.29 -11.11
C ILE A 98 -9.75 6.23 -12.17
N SER A 99 -9.28 6.38 -13.41
CA SER A 99 -9.57 5.40 -14.47
C SER A 99 -8.89 4.04 -14.24
N THR A 100 -7.78 4.03 -13.49
CA THR A 100 -7.06 2.81 -13.08
C THR A 100 -7.50 2.27 -11.72
N TYR A 101 -8.31 3.04 -10.99
CA TYR A 101 -8.71 2.71 -9.63
C TYR A 101 -9.63 1.47 -9.62
N ARG A 102 -9.30 0.50 -8.76
CA ARG A 102 -10.09 -0.73 -8.64
C ARG A 102 -11.22 -0.57 -7.64
N ASP A 103 -12.29 -1.35 -7.83
CA ASP A 103 -13.45 -1.36 -6.93
C ASP A 103 -13.00 -1.59 -5.48
N PRO A 104 -13.22 -0.61 -4.58
CA PRO A 104 -12.75 -0.68 -3.21
C PRO A 104 -13.46 -1.76 -2.36
N LEU A 105 -14.60 -2.28 -2.84
CA LEU A 105 -15.28 -3.41 -2.20
C LEU A 105 -14.54 -4.74 -2.41
N THR A 106 -13.71 -4.84 -3.46
CA THR A 106 -12.98 -6.06 -3.82
C THR A 106 -11.47 -5.91 -3.70
N TYR A 107 -10.92 -4.70 -3.91
CA TYR A 107 -9.49 -4.39 -3.82
C TYR A 107 -9.23 -3.23 -2.86
N LEU A 108 -8.09 -3.22 -2.18
CA LEU A 108 -7.61 -2.11 -1.38
C LEU A 108 -6.55 -1.34 -2.16
N CYS A 109 -6.67 -0.01 -2.21
CA CYS A 109 -5.63 0.85 -2.76
C CYS A 109 -4.60 1.18 -1.68
N LEU A 110 -3.39 0.66 -1.85
CA LEU A 110 -2.28 0.82 -0.91
C LEU A 110 -1.21 1.71 -1.52
N PHE A 111 -0.78 2.72 -0.79
CA PHE A 111 0.39 3.52 -1.10
C PHE A 111 1.55 3.09 -0.19
N VAL A 112 2.43 2.25 -0.72
CA VAL A 112 3.53 1.65 0.06
C VAL A 112 4.79 2.48 -0.11
N LEU A 113 5.34 2.95 1.00
CA LEU A 113 6.62 3.64 1.11
C LEU A 113 7.65 2.67 1.68
N SER A 114 8.47 2.10 0.82
CA SER A 114 9.56 1.18 1.21
C SER A 114 10.92 1.67 0.72
N ASP A 115 11.96 0.89 0.99
CA ASP A 115 13.33 1.19 0.54
C ASP A 115 13.46 1.20 -1.01
N LEU A 116 12.49 0.60 -1.71
CA LEU A 116 12.40 0.62 -3.18
C LEU A 116 11.70 1.87 -3.72
N GLY A 117 11.18 2.72 -2.84
CA GLY A 117 10.44 3.91 -3.17
C GLY A 117 8.94 3.78 -2.91
N ALA A 118 8.20 4.72 -3.50
CA ALA A 118 6.76 4.86 -3.34
C ALA A 118 6.01 4.18 -4.49
N GLN A 119 5.04 3.32 -4.17
CA GLN A 119 4.24 2.62 -5.17
C GLN A 119 2.77 2.50 -4.76
N PHE A 120 1.88 2.60 -5.75
CA PHE A 120 0.48 2.24 -5.60
C PHE A 120 0.30 0.75 -5.92
N ILE A 121 -0.33 0.02 -5.01
CA ILE A 121 -0.65 -1.40 -5.16
C ILE A 121 -2.14 -1.58 -4.92
N PHE A 122 -2.80 -2.31 -5.81
CA PHE A 122 -4.17 -2.76 -5.57
C PHE A 122 -4.16 -4.22 -5.12
N LEU A 123 -4.45 -4.45 -3.84
CA LEU A 123 -4.42 -5.78 -3.25
C LEU A 123 -5.86 -6.31 -3.02
N PRO A 124 -6.20 -7.53 -3.45
CA PRO A 124 -7.50 -8.11 -3.13
C PRO A 124 -7.77 -8.12 -1.61
N ARG A 125 -9.00 -7.79 -1.20
CA ARG A 125 -9.41 -7.79 0.22
C ARG A 125 -9.35 -9.18 0.85
N LYS A 126 -9.56 -10.21 0.04
CA LYS A 126 -9.41 -11.62 0.44
C LYS A 126 -8.20 -12.18 -0.30
N LEU A 127 -7.17 -12.57 0.46
CA LEU A 127 -6.08 -13.34 -0.10
C LEU A 127 -6.58 -14.78 -0.19
N GLU A 128 -6.81 -15.30 -1.39
CA GLU A 128 -7.06 -16.73 -1.57
C GLU A 128 -5.85 -17.51 -1.00
N ASN A 129 -6.17 -18.56 -0.24
CA ASN A 129 -5.20 -19.45 0.42
C ASN A 129 -4.63 -20.45 -0.57
#